data_AF-A0A957RMT5-F1
#
_entry.id   AF-A0A957RMT5-F1
#
_cell.length_a   1.000
_cell.length_b   1.000
_cell.length_c   1.000
_cell.angle_alpha   90.00
_cell.angle_beta   90.00
_cell.angle_gamma   90.00
#
_symmetry.space_group_name_H-M   'P 1'
#
loop_
_entity.id
_entity.type
_entity.pdbx_description
1 polymer ?
#
loop_
_entity_poly.entity_id
_entity_poly.type
_entity_poly.pdbx_seq_one_letter_code
_entity_poly.pdbx_strand_id
1 'polypeptide(L)' 'MADLEIHFLADRPDALPLVAGWLYNEWGHHNPANSLATVVAGLTAELNNDGLPIQVVAVLDGAVVGTAALKL' A
#
# COMPACT_ATOMS: atom_id res chain seq x y z
N MET A 1 -8.17 8.80 -23.41
CA MET A 1 -6.77 8.74 -22.93
C MET A 1 -6.88 8.33 -21.48
N ALA A 2 -6.22 7.26 -21.06
CA ALA A 2 -6.30 6.83 -19.66
C ALA A 2 -5.39 7.73 -18.80
N ASP A 3 -5.88 8.15 -17.64
CA ASP A 3 -5.14 9.02 -16.73
C ASP A 3 -4.50 8.19 -15.61
N LEU A 4 -3.18 8.29 -15.48
CA LEU A 4 -2.39 7.52 -14.51
C LEU A 4 -1.65 8.47 -13.59
N GLU A 5 -1.96 8.39 -12.30
CA GLU A 5 -1.37 9.20 -11.25
C GLU A 5 -0.70 8.31 -10.20
N ILE A 6 0.34 8.84 -9.56
CA ILE A 6 0.98 8.22 -8.38
C ILE A 6 0.67 9.09 -7.17
N HIS A 7 0.05 8.49 -6.16
CA HIS A 7 -0.31 9.14 -4.90
C HIS A 7 0.46 8.50 -3.76
N PHE A 8 0.82 9.27 -2.73
CA PHE A 8 1.24 8.67 -1.47
C PHE A 8 0.05 7.92 -0.87
N LEU A 9 0.31 6.74 -0.31
CA LEU A 9 -0.73 6.00 0.42
C LEU A 9 -1.20 6.78 1.66
N ALA A 10 -0.32 7.62 2.23
CA ALA A 10 -0.65 8.53 3.33
C ALA A 10 -1.78 9.51 2.98
N ASP A 11 -1.88 9.94 1.72
CA ASP A 11 -2.93 10.84 1.24
C ASP A 11 -4.19 10.08 0.77
N ARG A 12 -4.11 8.75 0.66
CA ARG A 12 -5.19 7.83 0.24
C ARG A 12 -5.39 6.71 1.27
N PRO A 13 -5.71 7.01 2.54
CA PRO A 13 -5.88 5.98 3.56
C PRO A 13 -7.06 5.03 3.26
N ASP A 14 -8.00 5.44 2.39
CA ASP A 14 -9.06 4.61 1.83
C ASP A 14 -8.52 3.40 1.05
N ALA A 15 -7.34 3.53 0.44
CA ALA A 15 -6.69 2.47 -0.32
C ALA A 15 -5.95 1.45 0.57
N LEU A 16 -5.74 1.74 1.86
CA LEU A 16 -4.92 0.92 2.74
C LEU A 16 -5.42 -0.53 2.87
N PRO A 17 -6.73 -0.80 3.08
CA PRO A 17 -7.22 -2.18 3.17
C PRO A 17 -7.00 -2.96 1.86
N LEU A 18 -7.13 -2.31 0.71
CA LEU A 18 -6.91 -2.91 -0.60
C LEU A 18 -5.44 -3.28 -0.79
N VAL A 19 -4.54 -2.33 -0.52
CA VAL A 19 -3.08 -2.54 -0.61
C VAL A 19 -2.63 -3.64 0.35
N ALA A 20 -3.10 -3.61 1.61
CA ALA A 20 -2.78 -4.65 2.59
C ALA A 20 -3.24 -6.05 2.11
N GLY A 21 -4.43 -6.12 1.52
CA GLY A 21 -4.98 -7.33 0.92
C GLY A 21 -4.07 -7.89 -0.17
N TRP A 22 -3.61 -7.04 -1.08
CA TRP A 22 -2.67 -7.45 -2.13
C TRP A 22 -1.34 -7.95 -1.56
N LEU A 23 -0.70 -7.19 -0.66
CA LEU A 23 0.60 -7.58 -0.09
C LEU A 23 0.51 -8.90 0.68
N TYR A 24 -0.58 -9.12 1.42
CA TYR A 24 -0.78 -10.38 2.13
C TYR A 24 -1.03 -11.55 1.18
N ASN A 25 -1.92 -11.38 0.19
CA ASN A 25 -2.26 -12.44 -0.75
C ASN A 25 -1.11 -12.80 -1.69
N GLU A 26 -0.26 -11.85 -2.07
CA GLU A 26 0.87 -12.11 -2.96
C GLU A 26 2.05 -12.73 -2.19
N TRP A 27 2.36 -12.21 -0.99
CA TRP A 27 3.57 -12.61 -0.25
C TRP A 27 3.32 -12.96 1.21
N GLY A 28 2.51 -12.17 1.91
CA GLY A 28 2.39 -12.25 3.37
C GLY A 28 1.86 -13.58 3.91
N HIS A 29 0.97 -14.25 3.17
CA HIS A 29 0.36 -15.52 3.57
C HIS A 29 1.36 -16.69 3.65
N HIS A 30 2.52 -16.59 2.99
CA HIS A 30 3.59 -17.60 3.11
C HIS A 30 4.28 -17.61 4.48
N ASN A 31 4.12 -16.55 5.28
CA ASN A 31 4.61 -16.50 6.65
C ASN A 31 3.48 -16.87 7.63
N PRO A 32 3.54 -18.03 8.31
CA PRO A 32 2.50 -18.46 9.25
C PRO A 32 2.27 -17.54 10.45
N ALA A 33 3.27 -16.72 10.81
CA ALA A 33 3.14 -15.72 11.87
C ALA A 33 2.55 -14.40 11.40
N ASN A 34 2.31 -14.24 10.10
CA ASN A 34 1.74 -13.04 9.50
C ASN A 34 0.24 -13.18 9.27
N SER A 35 -0.45 -12.06 9.21
CA SER A 35 -1.88 -11.95 8.98
C SER A 35 -2.20 -10.68 8.20
N LEU A 36 -3.39 -10.61 7.62
CA LEU A 36 -3.85 -9.36 7.02
C LEU A 36 -3.85 -8.21 8.03
N ALA A 37 -4.22 -8.47 9.29
CA ALA A 37 -4.25 -7.46 10.35
C ALA A 37 -2.85 -6.90 10.67
N THR A 38 -1.82 -7.76 10.68
CA THR A 38 -0.43 -7.32 10.91
C THR A 38 0.10 -6.54 9.71
N VAL A 39 -0.27 -6.88 8.48
CA VAL A 39 0.08 -6.09 7.28
C VAL A 39 -0.59 -4.72 7.31
N VAL A 40 -1.89 -4.64 7.66
CA VAL A 40 -2.61 -3.38 7.85
C VAL A 40 -1.93 -2.52 8.91
N ALA A 41 -1.59 -3.09 10.07
CA ALA A 41 -0.92 -2.37 11.15
C ALA A 41 0.45 -1.84 10.72
N GLY A 42 1.24 -2.64 10.00
CA GLY A 42 2.54 -2.21 9.46
C GLY A 42 2.42 -1.06 8.47
N LEU A 43 1.54 -1.18 7.47
CA LEU A 43 1.30 -0.09 6.50
C LEU A 43 0.80 1.17 7.18
N THR A 44 -0.08 1.05 8.19
CA THR A 44 -0.59 2.19 8.95
C THR A 44 0.52 2.91 9.71
N ALA A 45 1.44 2.17 10.32
CA ALA A 45 2.59 2.73 11.03
C ALA A 45 3.61 3.38 10.08
N GLU A 46 3.61 2.98 8.81
CA GLU A 46 4.50 3.48 7.74
C GLU A 46 3.85 4.57 6.87
N LEU A 47 2.66 5.09 7.21
CA LEU A 47 2.05 6.18 6.45
C LEU A 47 2.80 7.50 6.68
N ASN A 48 3.63 7.86 5.71
CA ASN A 48 4.39 9.11 5.69
C ASN A 48 4.46 9.67 4.27
N ASN A 49 4.87 10.94 4.17
CA ASN A 49 5.04 11.65 2.90
C ASN A 49 6.40 12.37 2.79
N ASP A 50 7.17 12.44 3.87
CA ASP A 50 8.44 13.17 3.97
C ASP A 50 9.59 12.37 4.61
N GLY A 51 9.37 11.10 4.94
CA GLY A 51 10.35 10.19 5.54
C GLY A 51 10.24 8.79 4.95
N LEU A 52 11.30 8.00 5.06
CA LEU A 52 11.25 6.58 4.69
C LEU A 52 10.70 5.74 5.86
N PRO A 53 9.96 4.64 5.57
CA PRO A 53 9.62 4.12 4.25
C PRO A 53 8.41 4.83 3.61
N ILE A 54 8.48 5.17 2.32
CA ILE A 54 7.38 5.81 1.57
C ILE A 54 6.54 4.74 0.87
N GLN A 55 5.22 4.78 1.08
CA GLN A 55 4.25 3.92 0.42
C GLN A 55 3.50 4.73 -0.66
N VAL A 56 3.43 4.22 -1.89
CA VAL A 56 2.69 4.85 -2.99
C VAL A 56 1.67 3.91 -3.62
N VAL A 57 0.65 4.49 -4.23
CA VAL A 57 -0.37 3.79 -5.04
C VAL A 57 -0.46 4.38 -6.43
N ALA A 58 -0.64 3.51 -7.42
CA ALA A 58 -0.98 3.90 -8.78
C ALA A 58 -2.49 3.99 -8.91
N VAL A 59 -2.99 5.12 -9.41
CA VAL A 59 -4.41 5.40 -9.62
C VAL A 59 -4.65 5.57 -11.12
N LEU A 60 -5.41 4.66 -11.72
CA LEU A 60 -5.79 4.68 -13.13
C LEU A 60 -7.28 5.05 -13.22
N ASP A 61 -7.59 6.18 -13.86
CA ASP A 61 -8.95 6.68 -14.01
C ASP A 61 -9.74 6.71 -12.68
N GLY A 62 -9.07 7.10 -11.58
CA GLY A 62 -9.62 7.17 -10.23
C GLY A 62 -9.58 5.87 -9.42
N ALA A 63 -9.28 4.72 -10.04
CA ALA A 63 -9.19 3.43 -9.37
C ALA A 63 -7.74 3.09 -8.97
N VAL A 64 -7.55 2.61 -7.74
CA VAL A 64 -6.24 2.11 -7.29
C VAL A 64 -5.96 0.77 -7.97
N VAL A 65 -4.85 0.69 -8.71
CA VAL A 65 -4.48 -0.48 -9.55
C VAL A 65 -3.11 -1.07 -9.23
N GLY A 66 -2.33 -0.41 -8.38
CA GLY A 66 -1.00 -0.91 -8.01
C GLY A 66 -0.43 -0.19 -6.80
N THR A 67 0.65 -0.74 -6.27
CA THR A 67 1.37 -0.18 -5.12
C THR A 67 2.86 -0.41 -5.25
N ALA A 68 3.66 0.48 -4.66
CA ALA A 68 5.09 0.30 -4.50
C ALA A 68 5.53 0.93 -3.18
N ALA A 69 6.66 0.47 -2.67
CA ALA A 69 7.27 1.00 -1.46
C ALA A 69 8.73 1.37 -1.72
N LEU A 70 9.15 2.54 -1.25
CA LEU A 70 10.55 2.90 -1.12
C LEU A 70 10.95 2.69 0.34
N LYS A 71 11.91 1.79 0.58
CA LYS A 71 12.39 1.42 1.92
C LYS A 71 13.90 1.68 2.05
N LEU A 72 14.39 1.74 3.29
CA LEU A 72 15.83 1.77 3.62
C LEU A 72 16.47 0.38 3.47
#